data_AF-A0A6A0HF27-F1
#
_entry.id   AF-A0A6A0HF27-F1
#
_cell.length_a   1.000
_cell.length_b   1.000
_cell.length_c   1.000
_cell.angle_alpha   90.00
_cell.angle_beta   90.00
_cell.angle_gamma   90.00
#
_symmetry.space_group_name_H-M   'P 1'
#
loop_
_entity.id
_entity.type
_entity.pdbx_description
1 polymer ?
#
loop_
_entity_poly.entity_id
_entity_poly.type
_entity_poly.pdbx_seq_one_letter_code
_entity_poly.pdbx_strand_id
1 'polypeptide(L)' 'MRKLGCEEIPRRSGGSHRKWHNPTTGNIAPVPDWGGKDLKLGTLRHIVRQLNLNWEEFKRA' A
#
# COMPACT_ATOMS: atom_id res chain seq x y z
N MET A 1 -5.38 3.26 1.25
CA MET A 1 -4.59 2.63 2.33
C MET A 1 -4.91 3.17 3.72
N ARG A 2 -4.87 4.50 3.96
CA ARG A 2 -5.34 5.06 5.25
C ARG A 2 -6.76 4.62 5.63
N LYS A 3 -7.69 4.60 4.66
CA LYS A 3 -9.06 4.07 4.83
C LYS A 3 -9.14 2.58 5.22
N LEU A 4 -8.08 1.81 4.98
CA LEU A 4 -7.96 0.39 5.30
C LEU A 4 -7.17 0.18 6.61
N GLY A 5 -6.93 1.24 7.38
CA GLY A 5 -6.16 1.20 8.62
C GLY A 5 -4.65 1.11 8.43
N CYS A 6 -4.13 1.21 7.21
CA CYS A 6 -2.68 1.24 6.99
C CYS A 6 -2.10 2.64 7.17
N GLU A 7 -0.92 2.69 7.76
CA GLU A 7 -0.18 3.91 8.06
C GLU A 7 1.00 4.07 7.12
N GLU A 8 1.29 5.30 6.73
CA GLU A 8 2.44 5.60 5.90
C GLU A 8 3.67 5.79 6.78
N ILE A 9 4.73 5.00 6.53
CA ILE A 9 6.00 5.19 7.21
C ILE A 9 6.71 6.39 6.56
N PRO A 10 7.07 7.44 7.34
CA PRO A 10 7.74 8.62 6.82
C PRO A 10 9.03 8.26 6.06
N ARG A 11 9.21 8.89 4.90
CA ARG A 11 10.41 8.67 4.09
C ARG A 11 11.61 9.37 4.73
N ARG A 12 12.78 8.72 4.72
CA ARG A 12 14.07 9.36 5.06
C ARG A 12 14.79 9.95 3.84
N SER A 13 14.37 9.61 2.62
CA SER A 13 14.97 10.07 1.36
C SER A 13 13.94 10.26 0.24
N GLY A 14 14.31 10.98 -0.81
CA GLY A 14 13.43 11.43 -1.91
C GLY A 14 12.99 10.35 -2.92
N GLY A 15 13.14 9.05 -2.61
CA GLY A 15 12.73 7.98 -3.50
C GLY A 15 11.24 8.02 -3.83
N SER A 16 10.86 7.58 -5.04
CA SER A 16 9.48 7.56 -5.53
C SER A 16 8.62 6.45 -4.91
N HIS A 17 9.08 5.72 -3.90
CA HIS A 17 8.30 4.66 -3.25
C HIS A 17 7.92 5.11 -1.83
N ARG A 18 6.64 4.94 -1.50
CA ARG A 18 6.09 5.07 -0.15
C ARG A 18 6.16 3.73 0.55
N LYS A 19 6.43 3.70 1.85
CA LYS A 19 6.28 2.46 2.64
C LYS A 19 5.00 2.56 3.44
N TRP A 20 4.19 1.53 3.37
CA TRP A 20 2.94 1.42 4.11
C TRP A 20 3.05 0.27 5.10
N HIS A 21 2.57 0.51 6.31
CA HIS A 21 2.51 -0.44 7.41
C HIS A 21 1.06 -0.77 7.72
N ASN A 22 0.75 -2.05 7.87
CA ASN A 22 -0.53 -2.49 8.41
C ASN A 22 -0.33 -2.82 9.91
N PRO A 23 -0.77 -1.96 10.85
CA PRO A 23 -0.58 -2.19 12.29
C PRO A 23 -1.31 -3.43 12.81
N THR A 24 -2.40 -3.86 12.14
CA THR A 24 -3.15 -5.07 12.53
C THR A 24 -2.35 -6.34 12.31
N THR A 25 -1.48 -6.37 11.29
CA THR A 25 -0.73 -7.58 10.90
C THR A 25 0.78 -7.43 11.06
N GLY A 26 1.28 -6.21 11.31
CA GLY A 26 2.71 -5.88 11.34
C GLY A 26 3.37 -5.83 9.97
N ASN A 27 2.62 -6.05 8.88
CA ASN A 27 3.19 -6.16 7.54
C ASN A 27 3.52 -4.80 6.93
N ILE A 28 4.60 -4.76 6.15
CA ILE A 28 5.05 -3.55 5.46
C ILE A 28 5.14 -3.83 3.96
N ALA A 29 4.61 -2.92 3.15
CA ALA A 29 4.73 -2.99 1.69
C ALA A 29 5.25 -1.68 1.09
N PRO A 30 6.20 -1.74 0.14
CA PRO A 30 6.55 -0.60 -0.69
C PRO A 30 5.46 -0.38 -1.76
N VAL A 31 5.00 0.85 -1.88
CA VAL A 31 4.00 1.29 -2.85
C VAL A 31 4.63 2.38 -3.70
N PRO A 32 4.72 2.20 -5.03
CA PRO A 32 5.21 3.25 -5.91
C PRO A 32 4.28 4.47 -5.88
N ASP A 33 4.88 5.65 -5.72
CA ASP A 33 4.26 6.96 -5.80
C ASP A 33 4.27 7.40 -7.28
N TRP A 34 3.28 6.91 -8.04
CA TRP A 34 3.18 7.15 -9.49
C TRP A 34 2.36 8.39 -9.85
N GLY A 35 2.21 9.34 -8.92
CA GLY A 35 1.62 10.66 -9.20
C GLY A 35 0.19 10.59 -9.73
N GLY A 36 -0.61 9.63 -9.27
CA GLY A 36 -2.01 9.46 -9.68
C GLY A 36 -2.23 8.67 -10.97
N LYS A 37 -1.18 8.09 -11.58
CA LYS A 37 -1.35 7.14 -12.69
C LYS A 37 -1.86 5.78 -12.20
N ASP A 38 -2.60 5.10 -13.06
CA ASP A 38 -3.08 3.75 -12.79
C ASP A 38 -1.92 2.77 -12.63
N LEU A 39 -1.93 2.08 -11.50
CA LEU A 39 -1.06 0.94 -11.23
C LEU A 39 -1.64 -0.29 -11.91
N LYS A 40 -0.77 -1.10 -12.52
CA LYS A 40 -1.18 -2.39 -13.09
C LYS A 40 -1.87 -3.22 -12.01
N LEU A 41 -2.96 -3.89 -12.37
CA LEU A 41 -3.74 -4.73 -11.45
C LEU A 41 -2.89 -5.75 -10.70
N GLY A 42 -1.88 -6.34 -11.36
CA GLY A 42 -0.94 -7.27 -10.73
C GLY A 42 -0.13 -6.63 -9.60
N THR A 43 0.32 -5.39 -9.78
CA THR A 43 1.03 -4.62 -8.76
C THR A 43 0.12 -4.31 -7.57
N LEU A 44 -1.13 -3.89 -7.84
CA LEU A 44 -2.12 -3.67 -6.78
C LEU A 44 -2.38 -4.95 -5.97
N ARG A 45 -2.64 -6.08 -6.65
CA ARG A 45 -2.85 -7.38 -5.98
C ARG A 45 -1.65 -7.79 -5.15
N HIS A 46 -0.44 -7.58 -5.65
CA HIS A 46 0.77 -7.89 -4.92
C HIS A 46 0.89 -7.08 -3.63
N ILE A 47 0.66 -5.77 -3.72
CA ILE A 47 0.71 -4.84 -2.58
C ILE A 47 -0.35 -5.20 -1.53
N VAL A 48 -1.60 -5.44 -1.97
CA VAL A 48 -2.69 -5.85 -1.08
C VAL A 48 -2.35 -7.13 -0.33
N ARG A 49 -1.80 -8.12 -1.04
CA ARG A 49 -1.34 -9.38 -0.44
C ARG A 49 -0.19 -9.16 0.54
N GLN A 50 0.78 -8.31 0.21
CA GLN A 50 1.90 -8.01 1.12
C GLN A 50 1.41 -7.36 2.42
N LEU A 51 0.46 -6.43 2.34
CA LEU A 51 -0.15 -5.82 3.52
C LEU A 51 -1.15 -6.73 4.24
N ASN A 52 -1.35 -7.96 3.75
CA ASN A 52 -2.35 -8.91 4.24
C ASN A 52 -3.75 -8.27 4.37
N LEU A 53 -4.14 -7.55 3.32
CA LEU A 53 -5.45 -6.92 3.19
C LEU A 53 -6.38 -7.81 2.36
N ASN A 54 -7.67 -7.75 2.64
CA ASN A 54 -8.68 -8.40 1.81
C ASN A 54 -8.84 -7.64 0.48
N TRP A 55 -8.80 -8.35 -0.64
CA TRP A 55 -8.91 -7.77 -1.98
C TRP A 55 -10.29 -7.11 -2.25
N GLU A 56 -11.38 -7.69 -1.74
CA GLU A 56 -12.73 -7.14 -1.92
C GLU A 56 -12.96 -5.91 -1.05
N GLU A 57 -12.40 -5.86 0.16
CA GLU A 57 -12.40 -4.64 0.99
C GLU A 57 -11.55 -3.54 0.36
N PHE A 58 -10.38 -3.89 -0.18
CA PHE A 58 -9.52 -2.95 -0.88
C PHE A 58 -10.22 -2.28 -2.06
N LYS A 59 -11.00 -3.02 -2.86
CA LYS A 59 -11.76 -2.47 -4.00
C LYS A 59 -12.91 -1.55 -3.57
N ARG A 60 -13.41 -1.66 -2.34
CA ARG A 60 -14.57 -0.91 -1.84
C ARG A 60 -14.21 0.39 -1.10
N ALA A 61 -12.94 0.59 -0.76
CA ALA A 61 -12.45 1.71 0.06
C ALA A 61 -11.99 2.92 -0.76
#